data_AF-A0A924SK35-F1
#
_entry.id   AF-A0A924SK35-F1
#
_cell.length_a   1.000
_cell.length_b   1.000
_cell.length_c   1.000
_cell.angle_alpha   90.00
_cell.angle_beta   90.00
_cell.angle_gamma   90.00
#
_symmetry.space_group_name_H-M   'P 1'
#
loop_
_entity.id
_entity.type
_entity.pdbx_description
1 polymer ?
#
loop_
_entity_poly.entity_id
_entity_poly.type
_entity_poly.pdbx_seq_one_letter_code
_entity_poly.pdbx_strand_id
1 'polypeptide(L)'
;MNNDKEIRWLGSAFDDLLKFPTDARREAGFQLGKVQAGLDPDDWKPFDDVGRGTREIRIRDAAGIFRVMYVAKFEEAIYVLHSFQKKT
;
A
#
# COMPACT_ATOMS: atom_id res chain seq x y z
N MET A 1 17.80 14.16 -8.35
CA MET A 1 16.38 14.42 -8.70
C MET A 1 15.65 13.12 -8.40
N ASN A 2 14.71 13.11 -7.46
CA ASN A 2 14.06 11.87 -7.02
C ASN A 2 13.41 11.19 -8.22
N ASN A 3 13.95 10.03 -8.58
CA ASN A 3 13.46 9.19 -9.66
C ASN A 3 12.41 8.17 -9.14
N ASP A 4 11.80 8.51 -8.00
CA ASP A 4 10.85 7.68 -7.29
C ASP A 4 9.52 7.70 -8.05
N LYS A 5 8.94 6.53 -8.32
CA LYS A 5 7.64 6.45 -8.99
C LYS A 5 6.58 7.23 -8.22
N GLU A 6 5.78 8.02 -8.92
CA GLU A 6 4.64 8.71 -8.31
C GLU A 6 3.67 7.69 -7.69
N ILE A 7 3.11 8.00 -6.51
CA ILE A 7 1.99 7.23 -5.96
C ILE A 7 0.68 7.91 -6.40
N ARG A 8 -0.15 7.17 -7.13
CA ARG A 8 -1.49 7.58 -7.52
C ARG A 8 -2.53 6.86 -6.68
N TRP A 9 -3.28 7.64 -5.92
CA TRP A 9 -4.34 7.12 -5.06
C TRP A 9 -5.65 7.05 -5.84
N LEU A 10 -6.31 5.89 -5.82
CA LEU A 10 -7.60 5.71 -6.48
C LEU A 10 -8.75 5.74 -5.47
N GLY A 11 -9.85 6.39 -5.84
CA GLY A 11 -11.04 6.49 -5.00
C GLY A 11 -10.73 7.05 -3.62
N SER A 12 -11.20 6.38 -2.57
CA SER A 12 -10.99 6.76 -1.17
C SER A 12 -9.69 6.25 -0.56
N ALA A 13 -8.81 5.60 -1.33
CA ALA A 13 -7.67 4.85 -0.77
C ALA A 13 -6.73 5.72 0.09
N PHE A 14 -6.55 6.99 -0.26
CA PHE A 14 -5.75 7.91 0.55
C PHE A 14 -6.49 8.32 1.83
N ASP A 15 -7.74 8.73 1.71
CA ASP A 15 -8.56 9.13 2.87
C ASP A 15 -8.72 7.97 3.87
N ASP A 16 -8.83 6.74 3.37
CA ASP A 16 -8.92 5.54 4.22
C ASP A 16 -7.58 5.21 4.88
N LEU A 17 -6.45 5.45 4.21
CA LEU A 17 -5.13 5.36 4.85
C LEU A 17 -4.98 6.41 5.96
N LEU A 18 -5.47 7.62 5.75
CA LEU A 18 -5.39 8.69 6.74
C LEU A 18 -6.15 8.37 8.03
N LYS A 19 -7.17 7.50 7.96
CA LYS A 19 -7.93 6.99 9.11
C LYS A 19 -7.20 5.89 9.89
N PHE A 20 -6.09 5.35 9.39
CA PHE A 20 -5.30 4.38 10.14
C PHE A 20 -4.73 5.00 11.42
N PRO A 21 -4.53 4.20 12.48
CA PRO A 21 -3.70 4.61 13.61
C PRO A 21 -2.33 5.10 13.16
N THR A 22 -1.71 6.00 13.94
CA THR A 22 -0.45 6.66 13.57
C THR A 22 0.64 5.68 13.17
N ASP A 23 0.84 4.61 13.92
CA ASP A 23 1.90 3.64 13.66
C ASP A 23 1.64 2.83 12.40
N ALA A 24 0.43 2.29 12.22
CA ALA A 24 0.02 1.62 10.99
C ALA A 24 0.12 2.54 9.75
N ARG A 25 -0.21 3.83 9.88
CA ARG A 25 -0.08 4.81 8.79
C ARG A 25 1.37 5.11 8.45
N ARG A 26 2.25 5.24 9.45
CA ARG A 26 3.70 5.45 9.24
C ARG A 26 4.31 4.23 8.58
N GLU A 27 3.95 3.04 9.04
CA GLU A 27 4.40 1.78 8.46
C GLU A 27 3.97 1.65 6.99
N ALA A 28 2.70 1.93 6.70
CA ALA A 28 2.21 1.95 5.32
C ALA A 28 2.98 2.91 4.42
N GLY A 29 3.26 4.13 4.91
CA GLY A 29 4.06 5.11 4.17
C GLY A 29 5.50 4.64 3.93
N PHE A 30 6.13 4.03 4.94
CA PHE A 30 7.48 3.47 4.81
C PHE A 30 7.53 2.33 3.78
N GLN A 31 6.58 1.41 3.84
CA GLN A 31 6.49 0.29 2.91
C GLN A 31 6.17 0.75 1.48
N LEU A 32 5.30 1.74 1.30
CA LEU A 32 5.08 2.37 -0.02
C LEU A 32 6.35 3.08 -0.53
N GLY A 33 7.12 3.71 0.35
CA GLY A 33 8.41 4.31 0.00
C GLY A 33 9.42 3.28 -0.52
N LYS A 34 9.44 2.05 0.03
CA LYS A 34 10.22 0.94 -0.53
C LYS A 34 9.78 0.61 -1.95
N VAL A 35 8.47 0.55 -2.21
CA VAL A 35 7.94 0.29 -3.55
C VAL A 35 8.34 1.41 -4.52
N GLN A 36 8.31 2.68 -4.10
CA GLN A 36 8.78 3.81 -4.91
C GLN A 36 10.25 3.68 -5.30
N ALA A 37 11.09 3.14 -4.40
CA ALA A 37 12.50 2.84 -4.63
C ALA A 37 12.75 1.53 -5.41
N GLY A 38 11.69 0.85 -5.90
CA GLY A 38 11.80 -0.42 -6.63
C GLY A 38 12.09 -1.63 -5.74
N LEU A 39 11.95 -1.50 -4.42
CA LEU A 39 12.10 -2.57 -3.45
C LEU A 39 10.72 -3.20 -3.13
N ASP A 40 10.75 -4.46 -2.73
CA ASP A 40 9.55 -5.10 -2.19
C ASP A 40 9.29 -4.64 -0.73
N PRO A 41 8.01 -4.54 -0.32
CA PRO A 41 7.66 -4.38 1.10
C PRO A 41 8.18 -5.55 1.95
N ASP A 42 8.25 -5.36 3.26
CA ASP A 42 8.72 -6.43 4.16
C ASP A 42 7.69 -7.56 4.30
N ASP A 43 6.41 -7.22 4.42
CA ASP A 43 5.30 -8.18 4.50
C ASP A 43 4.26 -7.87 3.42
N TRP A 44 4.23 -8.67 2.36
CA TRP A 44 3.26 -8.57 1.28
C TRP A 44 2.91 -9.92 0.66
N LYS A 45 1.85 -9.95 -0.14
CA LYS A 45 1.52 -11.08 -1.03
C LYS A 45 0.89 -10.63 -2.35
N PRO A 46 0.97 -11.44 -3.42
CA PRO A 46 0.12 -11.27 -4.59
C PRO A 46 -1.37 -11.36 -4.21
N PHE A 47 -2.21 -10.58 -4.90
CA PHE A 47 -3.67 -10.59 -4.73
C PHE A 47 -4.35 -10.49 -6.11
N ASP A 48 -4.35 -11.57 -6.88
CA ASP A 48 -4.83 -11.52 -8.26
C ASP A 48 -6.36 -11.44 -8.40
N ASP A 49 -7.14 -11.64 -7.32
CA ASP A 49 -8.62 -11.61 -7.34
C ASP A 49 -9.19 -10.25 -7.79
N VAL A 50 -8.48 -9.15 -7.53
CA VAL A 50 -8.87 -7.78 -7.96
C VAL A 50 -8.30 -7.43 -9.33
N GLY A 51 -7.34 -8.21 -9.82
CA GLY A 51 -6.71 -8.03 -11.12
C GLY A 51 -5.23 -8.40 -11.10
N ARG A 52 -4.74 -8.91 -12.23
CA ARG A 52 -3.36 -9.39 -12.39
C ARG A 52 -2.32 -8.34 -11.99
N GLY A 53 -1.42 -8.73 -11.09
CA GLY A 53 -0.30 -7.89 -10.64
C GLY A 53 -0.66 -6.94 -9.51
N THR A 54 -1.83 -7.10 -8.89
CA THR A 54 -2.15 -6.44 -7.63
C THR A 54 -1.39 -7.13 -6.50
N ARG A 55 -0.83 -6.33 -5.61
CA ARG A 55 -0.08 -6.74 -4.43
C ARG A 55 -0.73 -6.15 -3.19
N GLU A 56 -0.65 -6.86 -2.08
CA GLU A 56 -1.20 -6.45 -0.79
C GLU A 56 -0.06 -6.32 0.22
N ILE A 57 0.18 -5.11 0.73
CA ILE A 57 1.02 -4.88 1.92
C ILE A 57 0.21 -5.28 3.15
N ARG A 58 0.82 -6.05 4.05
CA ARG A 58 0.20 -6.56 5.26
C ARG A 58 0.85 -5.92 6.47
N ILE A 59 0.07 -5.14 7.21
CA ILE A 59 0.52 -4.48 8.43
C ILE A 59 -0.27 -5.07 9.59
N ARG A 60 0.41 -5.38 10.69
CA ARG A 60 -0.20 -5.85 11.92
C ARG A 60 0.51 -5.21 13.11
N ASP A 61 -0.27 -4.62 13.99
CA ASP A 61 0.20 -4.08 15.26
C ASP A 61 -0.86 -4.33 16.36
N ALA A 62 -0.66 -3.70 17.52
CA ALA A 62 -1.60 -3.77 18.64
C ALA A 62 -2.98 -3.15 18.34
N ALA A 63 -3.07 -2.24 17.37
CA ALA A 63 -4.31 -1.59 16.97
C ALA A 63 -5.10 -2.38 15.91
N GLY A 64 -4.47 -3.37 15.27
CA GLY A 64 -5.16 -4.38 14.48
C GLY A 64 -4.38 -4.83 13.24
N ILE A 65 -5.14 -5.21 12.21
CA ILE A 65 -4.61 -5.74 10.95
C ILE A 65 -5.04 -4.80 9.84
N PHE A 66 -4.07 -4.25 9.12
CA PHE A 66 -4.28 -3.27 8.06
C PHE A 66 -3.72 -3.78 6.74
N ARG A 67 -4.32 -3.34 5.65
CA ARG A 67 -3.96 -3.71 4.28
C ARG A 67 -3.88 -2.50 3.39
N VAL A 68 -2.86 -2.46 2.54
CA VAL A 68 -2.73 -1.50 1.46
C VAL A 68 -2.55 -2.28 0.16
N MET A 69 -3.53 -2.17 -0.73
CA MET A 69 -3.54 -2.85 -2.02
C MET A 69 -3.02 -1.92 -3.11
N TYR A 70 -2.08 -2.38 -3.92
CA TYR A 70 -1.44 -1.56 -4.93
C TYR A 70 -1.04 -2.34 -6.19
N VAL A 71 -0.77 -1.61 -7.27
CA VAL A 71 -0.20 -2.11 -8.53
C VAL A 71 1.02 -1.27 -8.88
N ALA A 72 2.18 -1.91 -9.02
CA ALA A 72 3.48 -1.25 -9.32
C ALA A 72 4.12 -1.70 -10.65
N LYS A 73 3.40 -2.46 -11.48
CA LYS A 73 3.89 -2.99 -12.76
C LYS A 73 4.00 -1.93 -13.87
N PHE A 74 3.36 -0.78 -13.67
CA PHE A 74 3.32 0.33 -14.61
C PHE A 74 4.55 1.23 -14.40
N GLU A 75 5.14 1.73 -15.48
CA GLU A 75 6.36 2.54 -15.41
C GLU A 75 6.09 3.92 -14.83
N GLU A 76 4.91 4.48 -15.12
CA GLU A 76 4.52 5.84 -14.78
C GLU A 76 4.24 6.07 -13.29
N ALA A 77 3.68 5.07 -12.59
CA ALA A 77 3.20 5.25 -11.23
C ALA A 77 2.94 3.92 -10.49
N ILE A 78 2.90 4.03 -9.17
CA ILE A 78 2.35 3.03 -8.26
C ILE A 78 0.89 3.43 -7.96
N TYR A 79 -0.04 2.56 -8.32
CA TYR A 79 -1.47 2.81 -8.10
C TYR A 79 -1.91 2.15 -6.81
N VAL A 80 -2.31 2.94 -5.81
CA VAL A 80 -2.90 2.41 -4.57
C VAL A 80 -4.41 2.35 -4.74
N LEU A 81 -4.94 1.13 -4.68
CA LEU A 81 -6.34 0.81 -4.98
C LEU A 81 -7.23 0.95 -3.74
N HIS A 82 -6.77 0.42 -2.61
CA HIS A 82 -7.53 0.38 -1.36
C HIS A 82 -6.60 0.40 -0.15
N SER A 83 -7.05 1.06 0.91
CA SER A 83 -6.44 1.02 2.24
C SER A 83 -7.56 0.66 3.23
N PHE A 84 -7.42 -0.41 4.00
CA PHE A 84 -8.46 -0.80 4.95
C PHE A 84 -7.92 -1.55 6.16
N GLN A 85 -8.66 -1.45 7.28
CA GLN A 85 -8.49 -2.31 8.44
C GLN A 85 -9.36 -3.56 8.28
N LYS A 86 -8.79 -4.76 8.46
CA LYS A 86 -9.60 -5.98 8.57
C LYS A 86 -10.41 -5.93 9.86
N LYS A 87 -11.70 -6.26 9.77
CA LYS A 87 -12.58 -6.37 10.93
C LYS A 87 -12.39 -7.68 11.72
N THR A 88 -11.61 -8.62 11.18
CA THR A 88 -11.29 -9.94 11.76
C THR A 88 -9.88 -10.41 11.40
#